data_AF-A0A1V4RXL2-F1
#
_entry.id   AF-A0A1V4RXL2-F1
#
_cell.length_a   1.000
_cell.length_b   1.000
_cell.length_c   1.000
_cell.angle_alpha   90.00
_cell.angle_beta   90.00
_cell.angle_gamma   90.00
#
_symmetry.space_group_name_H-M   'P 1'
#
loop_
_entity.id
_entity.type
_entity.pdbx_description
1 polymer ?
#
loop_
_entity_poly.entity_id
_entity_poly.type
_entity_poly.pdbx_seq_one_letter_code
_entity_poly.pdbx_strand_id
1 'polypeptide(L)' 'MQCKYHPDREAYIKCQKMEVGYCQECLDNCEACTDPCTYCKFRSQCIIWELCRKSEKRYRLEKAAKGV' A
#
# COMPACT_ATOMS: atom_id res chain seq x y z
N MET A 1 -1.99 16.84 -2.63
CA MET A 1 -1.45 15.73 -3.45
C MET A 1 -2.59 14.79 -3.79
N GLN A 2 -2.60 14.17 -4.97
CA GLN A 2 -3.69 13.32 -5.43
C GLN A 2 -3.39 11.84 -5.16
N CYS A 3 -4.44 11.02 -5.13
CA CYS A 3 -4.30 9.58 -5.08
C CYS A 3 -3.64 9.05 -6.36
N LYS A 4 -2.66 8.15 -6.22
CA LYS A 4 -1.98 7.51 -7.34
C LYS A 4 -2.92 6.78 -8.30
N TYR A 5 -4.00 6.17 -7.79
CA TYR A 5 -4.96 5.40 -8.59
C TYR A 5 -6.22 6.18 -8.95
N HIS A 6 -6.49 7.29 -8.25
CA HIS A 6 -7.66 8.12 -8.45
C HIS A 6 -7.22 9.59 -8.57
N PRO A 7 -6.89 10.06 -9.79
CA PRO A 7 -6.35 11.41 -10.00
C PRO A 7 -7.34 12.53 -9.63
N ASP A 8 -8.63 12.21 -9.61
CA ASP A 8 -9.74 13.05 -9.19
C ASP A 8 -9.88 13.19 -7.66
N ARG A 9 -9.17 12.38 -6.87
CA ARG A 9 -9.30 12.33 -5.40
C ARG A 9 -8.06 12.83 -4.68
N GLU A 10 -8.27 13.57 -3.60
CA GLU A 10 -7.19 13.95 -2.70
C GLU A 10 -6.66 12.72 -1.94
N ALA A 11 -5.35 12.67 -1.74
CA ALA A 11 -4.75 11.61 -0.95
C ALA A 11 -5.04 11.83 0.55
N TYR A 12 -5.55 10.79 1.20
CA TYR A 12 -5.73 10.73 2.64
C TYR A 12 -4.44 10.37 3.38
N ILE A 13 -3.60 9.53 2.76
CA ILE A 13 -2.33 9.07 3.35
C ILE A 13 -1.20 9.03 2.30
N LYS A 14 0.03 9.31 2.74
CA LYS A 14 1.25 9.20 1.90
C LYS A 14 2.02 7.93 2.22
N CYS A 15 2.38 7.15 1.21
CA CYS A 15 3.40 6.11 1.33
C CYS A 15 4.79 6.76 1.37
N GLN A 16 5.49 6.65 2.51
CA GLN A 16 6.80 7.29 2.71
C GLN A 16 7.92 6.65 1.87
N LYS A 17 7.80 5.37 1.49
CA LYS A 17 8.80 4.67 0.68
C LYS A 17 8.83 5.17 -0.77
N MET A 18 7.64 5.34 -1.36
CA MET A 18 7.47 5.66 -2.78
C MET A 18 7.09 7.12 -3.01
N GLU A 19 6.85 7.88 -1.94
CA GLU A 19 6.40 9.26 -1.94
C GLU A 19 5.10 9.55 -2.69
N VAL A 20 4.21 8.56 -2.77
CA VAL A 20 2.90 8.67 -3.44
C VAL A 20 1.74 8.72 -2.45
N GLY A 21 0.65 9.39 -2.84
CA GLY A 21 -0.57 9.51 -2.06
C GLY A 21 -1.62 8.45 -2.40
N TYR A 22 -2.46 8.10 -1.43
CA TYR A 22 -3.61 7.20 -1.60
C TYR A 22 -4.86 7.79 -0.96
N CYS A 23 -6.00 7.70 -1.65
CA CYS A 23 -7.29 8.05 -1.08
C CYS A 23 -7.73 7.00 -0.04
N GLN A 24 -8.76 7.35 0.73
CA GLN A 24 -9.32 6.47 1.75
C GLN A 24 -9.82 5.14 1.19
N GLU A 25 -10.51 5.14 0.05
CA GLU A 25 -10.97 3.90 -0.60
C GLU A 25 -9.84 2.93 -0.96
N CYS A 26 -8.68 3.45 -1.41
CA CYS A 26 -7.51 2.60 -1.65
C CYS A 26 -6.92 2.03 -0.35
N LEU A 27 -7.06 2.75 0.77
CA LEU A 27 -6.63 2.27 2.07
C LEU A 27 -7.59 1.17 2.57
N ASP A 28 -8.89 1.41 2.49
CA ASP A 28 -9.95 0.50 2.95
C ASP A 28 -9.96 -0.82 2.16
N ASN A 29 -9.74 -0.75 0.85
CA ASN A 29 -9.65 -1.93 -0.02
C ASN A 29 -8.26 -2.57 -0.04
N CYS A 30 -7.34 -2.10 0.79
CA CYS A 30 -5.95 -2.57 0.83
C CYS A 30 -5.18 -2.50 -0.49
N GLU A 31 -5.52 -1.51 -1.31
CA GLU A 31 -4.85 -1.22 -2.57
C GLU A 31 -3.62 -0.30 -2.42
N ALA A 32 -3.51 0.42 -1.31
CA ALA A 32 -2.53 1.50 -1.08
C ALA A 32 -1.06 1.05 -0.93
N CYS A 33 -0.73 -0.20 -0.58
CA CYS A 33 0.67 -0.62 -0.50
C CYS A 33 1.21 -1.01 -1.89
N THR A 34 2.08 -0.18 -2.49
CA THR A 34 2.67 -0.44 -3.83
C THR A 34 3.60 -1.64 -3.85
N ASP A 35 4.33 -1.85 -2.76
CA ASP A 35 5.43 -2.80 -2.70
C ASP A 35 5.51 -3.45 -1.29
N PRO A 36 4.54 -4.34 -0.99
CA PRO A 36 4.43 -4.97 0.33
C PRO A 36 5.49 -6.05 0.59
N CYS A 37 6.03 -6.67 -0.48
CA CYS A 37 6.87 -7.87 -0.40
C CYS A 37 8.35 -7.58 -0.20
N THR A 38 8.85 -6.41 -0.62
CA THR A 38 10.24 -6.04 -0.41
C THR A 38 10.43 -5.24 0.89
N TYR A 39 11.69 -5.12 1.32
CA TYR A 39 12.03 -4.34 2.52
C TYR A 39 11.54 -2.88 2.42
N CYS A 40 11.09 -2.35 3.56
CA CYS A 40 10.67 -0.96 3.71
C CYS A 40 11.14 -0.45 5.08
N LYS A 41 12.01 0.57 5.11
CA LYS A 41 12.54 1.13 6.36
C LYS A 41 11.47 1.76 7.27
N PHE A 42 10.33 2.17 6.69
CA PHE A 42 9.23 2.79 7.42
C PHE A 42 8.18 1.78 7.92
N ARG A 43 8.44 0.48 7.78
CA ARG A 43 7.43 -0.57 8.01
C ARG A 43 6.83 -0.53 9.40
N SER A 44 7.64 -0.30 10.43
CA SER A 44 7.20 -0.22 11.84
C SER A 44 6.25 0.96 12.13
N GLN A 45 6.28 2.01 11.31
CA GLN A 45 5.44 3.21 11.45
C GLN A 45 4.40 3.35 10.32
N CYS A 46 4.29 2.36 9.44
CA CYS A 46 3.46 2.46 8.23
C CYS A 46 2.03 1.99 8.51
N ILE A 47 1.09 2.93 8.64
CA ILE A 47 -0.34 2.63 8.83
C ILE A 47 -0.90 1.82 7.65
N ILE A 48 -0.50 2.13 6.42
CA ILE A 48 -0.90 1.37 5.22
C ILE A 48 -0.55 -0.11 5.39
N TRP A 49 0.65 -0.41 5.92
CA TRP A 49 1.06 -1.79 6.17
C TRP A 49 0.29 -2.41 7.32
N GLU A 50 0.14 -1.72 8.46
CA GLU A 50 -0.55 -2.30 9.62
C GLU A 50 -1.99 -2.70 9.29
N LEU A 51 -2.69 -1.87 8.51
CA LEU A 51 -4.05 -2.18 8.06
C LEU A 51 -4.08 -3.37 7.08
N CYS A 52 -3.08 -3.50 6.21
CA CYS A 52 -3.14 -4.42 5.06
C CYS A 52 -2.19 -5.61 5.12
N ARG A 53 -1.39 -5.77 6.18
CA ARG A 53 -0.41 -6.86 6.30
C ARG A 53 -1.03 -8.25 6.36
N LYS A 54 -2.34 -8.37 6.55
CA LYS A 54 -3.10 -9.64 6.54
C LYS A 54 -4.07 -9.74 5.34
N SER A 55 -3.99 -8.85 4.36
CA SER A 55 -4.89 -8.86 3.22
C SER A 55 -4.55 -9.97 2.22
N GLU A 56 -5.56 -10.47 1.51
CA GLU A 56 -5.38 -11.44 0.42
C GLU A 56 -4.47 -10.89 -0.68
N LYS A 57 -4.56 -9.60 -0.98
CA LYS A 57 -3.65 -8.92 -1.92
C LYS A 57 -2.19 -9.16 -1.53
N ARG A 58 -1.83 -8.95 -0.27
CA ARG A 58 -0.44 -9.14 0.21
C ARG A 58 0.00 -10.58 0.00
N TYR A 59 -0.84 -11.55 0.40
CA TYR A 59 -0.50 -12.97 0.26
C TYR A 59 -0.36 -13.39 -1.20
N ARG A 60 -1.24 -12.89 -2.08
CA ARG A 60 -1.16 -13.13 -3.53
C ARG A 60 0.15 -12.58 -4.12
N LEU A 61 0.51 -11.34 -3.78
CA LEU A 61 1.75 -10.73 -4.25
C LEU A 61 2.99 -11.46 -3.71
N GLU A 62 2.95 -11.93 -2.46
CA GLU A 62 4.02 -12.71 -1.86
C GLU A 62 4.21 -14.07 -2.53
N LYS A 63 3.12 -14.76 -2.88
CA LYS A 63 3.17 -16.01 -3.66
C LYS A 63 3.79 -15.78 -5.04
N ALA A 64 3.30 -14.75 -5.75
CA ALA A 64 3.82 -14.38 -7.06
C ALA A 64 5.32 -14.04 -7.01
N ALA A 65 5.78 -13.32 -5.98
CA ALA A 65 7.19 -12.98 -5.81
C ALA A 65 8.09 -14.19 -5.49
N LYS A 66 7.53 -15.24 -4.87
CA LYS A 66 8.24 -16.50 -4.56
C LYS A 66 8.21 -17.51 -5.70
N GLY A 67 7.45 -17.26 -6.77
CA GLY A 67 7.33 -18.17 -7.92
C GLY A 67 6.58 -19.47 -7.61
N VAL A 68 5.70 -19.46 -6.60
CA VAL A 68 4.87 -20.59 -6.16
C VAL A 68 3.41 -20.43 -6.54
#